data_AF-A0A8T9ZZQ1-F1
#
_entry.id   AF-A0A8T9ZZQ1-F1
#
_cell.length_a   1.000
_cell.length_b   1.000
_cell.length_c   1.000
_cell.angle_alpha   90.00
_cell.angle_beta   90.00
_cell.angle_gamma   90.00
#
_symmetry.space_group_name_H-M   'P 1'
#
loop_
_entity.id
_entity.type
_entity.pdbx_description
1 polymer ?
#
loop_
_entity_poly.entity_id
_entity_poly.type
_entity_poly.pdbx_seq_one_letter_code
_entity_poly.pdbx_strand_id
1 'polypeptide(L)' 'MAGIERSTFYDHIDTLLDYGLIKITRDAGNSTMYKINKDSEAAQAIAEFEWKLLDALNEDGEPDARVDERE' A
#
# COMPACT_ATOMS: atom_id res chain seq x y z
N MET A 1 -6.43 -2.86 -15.84
CA MET A 1 -5.88 -4.05 -15.16
C MET A 1 -4.47 -3.69 -14.74
N ALA A 2 -4.10 -3.89 -13.47
CA ALA A 2 -2.70 -3.75 -13.05
C ALA A 2 -1.87 -4.69 -13.94
N GLY A 3 -0.79 -4.21 -14.57
CA GLY A 3 -0.04 -4.94 -15.60
C GLY A 3 0.77 -6.15 -15.10
N ILE A 4 0.21 -6.94 -14.19
CA ILE A 4 0.81 -8.13 -13.57
C ILE A 4 -0.10 -9.34 -13.76
N GLU A 5 0.51 -10.52 -13.88
CA GLU A 5 -0.25 -11.77 -13.91
C GLU A 5 -0.88 -12.05 -12.54
N ARG A 6 -2.06 -12.69 -12.55
CA ARG A 6 -2.78 -13.00 -11.32
C ARG A 6 -2.04 -14.01 -10.44
N SER A 7 -1.29 -14.94 -11.04
CA SER A 7 -0.41 -15.87 -10.35
C SER A 7 0.68 -15.12 -9.57
N THR A 8 1.39 -14.21 -10.24
CA THR A 8 2.42 -13.34 -9.63
C THR A 8 1.86 -12.53 -8.46
N PHE A 9 0.61 -12.06 -8.57
CA PHE A 9 -0.03 -11.39 -7.44
C PHE A 9 -0.20 -12.31 -6.23
N TYR A 10 -0.68 -13.55 -6.44
CA TYR A 10 -0.85 -14.52 -5.35
C TYR A 10 0.49 -15.05 -4.81
N ASP A 11 1.53 -15.14 -5.62
CA ASP A 11 2.88 -15.52 -5.15
C ASP A 11 3.42 -14.55 -4.09
N HIS A 12 3.02 -13.27 -4.18
CA HIS A 12 3.47 -12.24 -3.25
C HIS A 12 2.48 -11.97 -2.12
N ILE A 13 1.19 -12.28 -2.28
CA ILE A 13 0.17 -11.92 -1.29
C ILE A 13 0.40 -12.64 0.05
N ASP A 14 0.83 -13.90 0.00
CA ASP A 14 1.09 -14.70 1.19
C ASP A 14 2.25 -14.12 1.99
N THR A 15 3.30 -13.64 1.32
CA THR A 15 4.42 -12.96 1.97
C THR A 15 3.98 -11.66 2.65
N LEU A 16 3.11 -10.88 2.02
CA LEU A 16 2.60 -9.64 2.60
C LEU A 16 1.68 -9.88 3.81
N LEU A 17 0.94 -11.00 3.81
CA LEU A 17 0.15 -11.45 4.97
C LEU A 17 1.08 -11.89 6.11
N ASP A 18 2.11 -12.67 5.81
CA ASP A 18 3.07 -13.17 6.79
C ASP A 18 3.85 -12.03 7.46
N TYR A 19 4.18 -10.98 6.71
CA TYR A 19 4.77 -9.75 7.26
C TYR A 19 3.76 -8.87 8.01
N GLY A 20 2.47 -9.23 8.00
CA GLY A 20 1.40 -8.47 8.63
C GLY A 20 1.15 -7.10 7.99
N LEU A 21 1.65 -6.87 6.77
CA LEU A 21 1.49 -5.60 6.04
C LEU A 21 0.07 -5.43 5.50
N ILE A 22 -0.59 -6.54 5.21
CA ILE A 22 -1.98 -6.59 4.77
C ILE A 22 -2.78 -7.56 5.64
N LYS A 23 -4.11 -7.45 5.59
CA LYS A 23 -5.04 -8.37 6.25
C LYS A 23 -6.21 -8.72 5.35
N ILE A 24 -6.68 -9.96 5.49
CA ILE A 24 -7.91 -10.44 4.86
C ILE A 24 -9.10 -9.70 5.47
N THR A 25 -10.04 -9.28 4.63
CA THR A 25 -11.25 -8.57 5.05
C THR A 25 -12.49 -9.45 4.96
N ARG A 26 -12.67 -10.09 3.80
CA ARG A 26 -13.79 -10.99 3.49
C ARG A 26 -13.46 -11.79 2.24
N ASP A 27 -14.15 -12.91 2.09
CA ASP A 27 -14.24 -13.59 0.80
C ASP A 27 -15.44 -13.06 0.00
N ALA A 28 -15.27 -12.96 -1.30
CA ALA A 28 -16.25 -12.51 -2.28
C ALA A 28 -16.31 -13.56 -3.41
N GLY A 29 -17.12 -14.60 -3.21
CA GLY A 29 -17.15 -15.76 -4.11
C GLY A 29 -15.81 -16.48 -4.10
N ASN A 30 -15.17 -16.61 -5.28
CA ASN A 30 -13.86 -17.24 -5.43
C ASN A 30 -12.68 -16.25 -5.30
N SER A 31 -12.90 -15.08 -4.70
CA SER A 31 -11.86 -14.07 -4.52
C SER A 31 -11.79 -13.61 -3.08
N THR A 32 -10.59 -13.63 -2.50
CA THR A 32 -10.32 -13.05 -1.18
C THR A 32 -9.97 -11.58 -1.32
N MET A 33 -10.56 -10.74 -0.45
CA MET A 33 -10.33 -9.30 -0.45
C MET A 33 -9.34 -8.92 0.65
N TYR A 34 -8.33 -8.14 0.29
CA TYR A 34 -7.25 -7.70 1.18
C TYR A 34 -7.29 -6.19 1.43
N LYS A 35 -6.80 -5.74 2.58
CA LYS A 35 -6.55 -4.33 2.88
C LYS A 35 -5.20 -4.15 3.56
N ILE A 36 -4.62 -2.96 3.44
CA ILE A 36 -3.46 -2.57 4.24
C ILE A 36 -3.80 -2.69 5.73
N ASN A 37 -2.89 -3.29 6.49
CA ASN A 37 -3.01 -3.39 7.93
C ASN A 37 -2.51 -2.09 8.57
N LYS A 38 -3.40 -1.10 8.73
CA LYS A 38 -3.07 0.20 9.34
C LYS A 38 -2.57 0.12 10.79
N ASP A 39 -2.74 -1.04 11.43
CA ASP A 39 -2.30 -1.31 12.80
C ASP A 39 -0.88 -1.95 12.84
N SER A 40 -0.30 -2.25 11.68
CA SER A 40 1.07 -2.79 11.57
C SER A 40 2.09 -1.65 11.56
N GLU A 41 3.01 -1.69 12.52
CA GLU A 41 4.13 -0.72 12.59
C GLU A 41 4.96 -0.73 11.30
N ALA A 42 5.18 -1.91 10.71
CA ALA A 42 5.91 -2.03 9.44
C ALA A 42 5.14 -1.37 8.28
N ALA A 43 3.82 -1.53 8.22
CA ALA A 43 3.01 -0.87 7.20
C ALA A 43 2.98 0.66 7.36
N GLN A 44 2.95 1.15 8.61
CA GLN A 44 3.05 2.57 8.91
C GLN A 44 4.42 3.14 8.51
N ALA A 45 5.51 2.44 8.82
CA ALA A 45 6.87 2.85 8.46
C ALA A 45 7.07 2.96 6.94
N ILE A 46 6.50 2.02 6.16
CA ILE A 46 6.54 2.08 4.69
C ILE A 46 5.79 3.32 4.18
N ALA A 47 4.60 3.60 4.72
CA ALA A 47 3.83 4.78 4.33
C ALA A 47 4.58 6.08 4.66
N GLU A 48 5.19 6.18 5.84
CA GLU A 48 6.01 7.33 6.22
C GLU A 48 7.23 7.51 5.32
N PHE A 49 7.88 6.41 4.94
CA PHE A 49 9.01 6.44 4.01
C PHE A 49 8.57 6.97 2.63
N GLU A 50 7.42 6.51 2.12
CA GLU A 50 6.86 6.98 0.85
C GLU A 50 6.62 8.50 0.87
N TRP A 51 6.01 9.03 1.93
CA TRP A 51 5.79 10.48 2.07
C TRP A 51 7.11 11.25 2.10
N LYS A 52 8.08 10.82 2.91
CA LYS A 52 9.41 11.46 2.97
C LYS A 52 10.14 11.40 1.64
N LEU A 53 9.98 10.31 0.89
CA LEU A 53 10.56 10.17 -0.44
C LEU A 53 9.92 11.17 -1.41
N LEU A 54 8.59 11.32 -1.38
CA LEU A 54 7.89 12.31 -2.20
C LEU A 54 8.33 13.73 -1.85
N ASP A 55 8.44 14.06 -0.56
CA ASP A 55 8.93 15.37 -0.11
C ASP A 55 10.33 15.65 -0.66
N ALA A 56 11.26 14.69 -0.54
CA ALA A 56 12.62 14.82 -1.03
C ALA A 56 12.70 14.97 -2.56
N LEU A 57 11.78 14.34 -3.31
CA LEU A 57 11.70 14.49 -4.77
C LEU A 57 11.07 15.83 -5.19
N ASN A 58 10.15 16.36 -4.38
CA ASN A 58 9.48 17.63 -4.63
C ASN A 58 10.32 18.85 -4.22
N GLU A 59 11.30 18.69 -3.32
CA GLU A 59 12.27 19.73 -2.96
C GLU A 59 13.12 20.20 -4.17
N ASP A 60 13.15 19.44 -5.27
CA ASP A 60 13.79 19.81 -6.54
C ASP A 60 12.86 20.50 -7.58
N GLY A 61 11.56 20.69 -7.30
CA GLY A 61 10.68 21.51 -8.13
C GLY A 61 9.23 21.04 -8.25
N GLU A 62 8.31 21.94 -7.86
CA GLU A 62 6.85 21.91 -7.96
C GLU A 62 6.11 21.17 -6.82
N PRO A 63 5.35 21.88 -5.96
CA PRO A 63 4.54 21.25 -4.91
C PRO A 63 3.38 20.42 -5.49
N ASP A 64 3.22 19.18 -4.99
CA ASP A 64 2.12 18.30 -5.37
C ASP A 64 0.77 18.86 -4.90
N ALA A 65 -0.02 19.38 -5.83
CA ALA A 65 -1.30 20.05 -5.62
C ALA A 65 -2.46 19.13 -5.14
N ARG A 66 -2.17 17.92 -4.64
CA ARG A 66 -3.18 16.92 -4.26
C ARG A 66 -3.36 16.71 -2.76
N VAL A 67 -2.68 17.46 -1.91
CA VAL A 67 -2.78 17.28 -0.45
C VAL A 67 -3.32 18.54 0.24
N ASP A 68 -4.50 19.00 -0.17
CA ASP A 68 -5.29 20.00 0.56
C ASP A 68 -6.74 19.52 0.73
N GLU A 69 -6.93 18.45 1.51
CA GLU A 69 -8.24 18.03 2.02
C GLU A 69 -8.11 17.43 3.42
N ARG A 70 -7.58 18.21 4.38
CA ARG A 70 -7.79 17.92 5.81
C ARG A 70 -8.43 19.13 6.49
N GLU A 71 -9.76 19.12 6.57
CA GLU A 71 -10.53 19.69 7.69
C GLU A 71 -10.75 18.63 8.77
#